data_AF-A2GQ76-F1
#
_entry.id   AF-A2GQ76-F1
#
_cell.length_a   1.000
_cell.length_b   1.000
_cell.length_c   1.000
_cell.angle_alpha   90.00
_cell.angle_beta   90.00
_cell.angle_gamma   90.00
#
_symmetry.space_group_name_H-M   'P 1'
#
loop_
_entity.id
_entity.type
_entity.pdbx_description
1 polymer ?
#
loop_
_entity_poly.entity_id
_entity_poly.type
_entity_poly.pdbx_seq_one_letter_code
_entity_poly.pdbx_strand_id
1 'polypeptide(L)'
;MYQMQSILTACFAPDTKKPQDWFRNQSTQEFLSEAQRDILFSENSEEQRVSKKSYSPKTHENREKLPNGLRGYYVHRLLVNAVAMWASPRYAWYVCKLLDEIHRQEREELENKLEAKDKSIQKRIPRSVPKGKEKNYKYMIYTEEMENEEDRDMVMLHLVRRNNKSFYDLAKIYKSDRNWFYRENLPISMTPNEDVKQIVQDTLPQTHYDMKGCTILTFKEDLPLLKEKITEYFDNFKQAE
;
A
#
# COMPACT_ATOMS: atom_id res chain seq x y z
N MET A 1 7.57 -4.72 38.31
CA MET A 1 9.02 -4.72 38.61
C MET A 1 9.38 -6.04 39.28
N TYR A 2 10.53 -6.63 38.97
CA TYR A 2 10.99 -7.93 39.45
C TYR A 2 12.26 -7.77 40.28
N GLN A 3 12.37 -8.49 41.40
CA GLN A 3 13.54 -8.43 42.26
C GLN A 3 14.73 -9.09 41.57
N MET A 4 15.85 -8.36 41.40
CA MET A 4 17.05 -8.87 40.73
C MET A 4 17.64 -10.07 41.46
N GLN A 5 17.62 -10.07 42.79
CA GLN A 5 18.15 -11.18 43.59
C GLN A 5 17.44 -12.50 43.25
N SER A 6 16.12 -12.48 43.05
CA SER A 6 15.35 -13.67 42.65
C SER A 6 15.74 -14.16 41.26
N ILE A 7 16.06 -13.26 40.33
CA ILE A 7 16.54 -13.60 38.98
C ILE A 7 17.92 -14.26 39.07
N LEU A 8 18.84 -13.69 39.84
CA LEU A 8 20.17 -14.26 40.10
C LEU A 8 20.09 -15.66 40.68
N THR A 9 19.25 -15.86 41.71
CA THR A 9 19.00 -17.17 42.33
C THR A 9 18.44 -18.17 41.32
N ALA A 10 17.43 -17.76 40.52
CA ALA A 10 16.84 -18.63 39.50
C ALA A 10 17.83 -19.01 38.39
N CYS A 11 18.79 -18.13 38.09
CA CYS A 11 19.83 -18.37 37.09
C CYS A 11 21.04 -19.17 37.63
N PHE A 12 21.02 -19.59 38.90
CA PHE A 12 22.16 -20.20 39.60
C PHE A 12 23.44 -19.38 39.45
N ALA A 13 23.32 -18.05 39.57
CA ALA A 13 24.44 -17.15 39.42
C ALA A 13 25.46 -17.36 40.56
N PRO A 14 26.77 -17.20 40.29
CA PRO A 14 27.78 -17.29 41.33
C PRO A 14 27.62 -16.16 42.35
N ASP A 15 27.90 -16.44 43.62
CA ASP A 15 27.79 -15.48 44.73
C ASP A 15 28.68 -14.23 44.58
N THR A 16 29.65 -14.27 43.66
CA THR A 16 30.50 -13.13 43.29
C THR A 16 29.74 -12.04 42.54
N LYS A 17 28.62 -12.36 41.88
CA LYS A 17 27.82 -11.39 41.12
C LYS A 17 26.79 -10.72 42.03
N LYS A 18 27.00 -9.44 42.32
CA LYS A 18 26.02 -8.65 43.08
C LYS A 18 25.18 -7.79 42.13
N PRO A 19 23.90 -7.52 42.45
CA PRO A 19 23.06 -6.64 41.63
C PRO A 19 23.69 -5.28 41.31
N GLN A 20 24.49 -4.75 42.25
CA GLN A 20 25.21 -3.48 42.10
C GLN A 20 26.24 -3.51 40.97
N ASP A 21 26.89 -4.65 40.73
CA ASP A 21 27.92 -4.79 39.71
C ASP A 21 27.33 -4.68 38.30
N TRP A 22 26.09 -5.15 38.11
CA TRP A 22 25.39 -5.00 36.85
C TRP A 22 25.18 -3.54 36.47
N PHE A 23 24.81 -2.69 37.43
CA PHE A 23 24.60 -1.24 37.21
C PHE A 23 25.89 -0.44 37.07
N ARG A 24 27.03 -0.98 37.53
CA ARG A 24 28.35 -0.35 37.40
C ARG A 24 28.96 -0.54 36.02
N ASN A 25 28.54 -1.57 35.29
CA ASN A 25 29.04 -1.83 33.94
C ASN A 25 28.60 -0.74 32.96
N GLN A 26 29.57 -0.17 32.23
CA GLN A 26 29.34 0.88 31.24
C GLN A 26 28.31 0.46 30.17
N SER A 27 28.45 -0.74 29.62
CA SER A 27 27.51 -1.28 28.61
C SER A 27 26.07 -1.40 29.14
N THR A 28 25.91 -1.69 30.44
CA THR A 28 24.58 -1.74 31.07
C THR A 28 23.99 -0.34 31.20
N GLN A 29 24.81 0.67 31.50
CA GLN A 29 24.34 2.05 31.63
C GLN A 29 23.84 2.59 30.28
N GLU A 30 24.59 2.34 29.20
CA GLU A 30 24.18 2.66 27.83
C GLU A 30 22.85 1.96 27.49
N PHE A 31 22.76 0.65 27.73
CA PHE A 31 21.53 -0.13 27.53
C PHE A 31 20.34 0.40 28.33
N LEU A 32 20.55 0.75 29.61
CA LEU A 32 19.49 1.30 30.47
C LEU A 32 19.02 2.67 29.99
N SER A 33 19.91 3.50 29.43
CA SER A 33 19.56 4.80 28.87
C SER A 33 18.65 4.67 27.65
N GLU A 34 18.95 3.72 26.75
CA GLU A 34 18.11 3.41 25.59
C GLU A 34 16.79 2.77 26.00
N ALA A 35 16.81 1.80 26.93
CA ALA A 35 15.59 1.18 27.44
C ALA A 35 14.68 2.20 28.15
N GLN A 36 15.26 3.15 28.89
CA GLN A 36 14.50 4.22 29.53
C GLN A 36 13.86 5.15 28.50
N ARG A 37 14.59 5.47 27.43
CA ARG A 37 14.10 6.26 26.30
C ARG A 37 12.90 5.57 25.64
N ASP A 38 13.04 4.30 25.27
CA ASP A 38 11.98 3.53 24.60
C ASP A 38 10.73 3.34 25.47
N ILE A 39 10.89 2.99 26.76
CA ILE A 39 9.76 2.85 27.69
C ILE A 39 9.03 4.20 27.87
N LEU A 40 9.77 5.32 27.94
CA LEU A 40 9.16 6.66 28.00
C LEU A 40 8.38 7.02 26.73
N PHE A 41 8.81 6.57 25.56
CA PHE A 41 8.10 6.82 24.30
C PHE A 41 6.91 5.88 24.10
N SER A 42 7.05 4.60 24.47
CA SER A 42 5.98 3.59 24.39
C SER A 42 4.83 3.83 25.37
N GLU A 43 5.09 4.34 26.57
CA GLU A 43 4.02 4.62 27.54
C GLU A 43 3.27 5.95 27.27
N ASN A 44 3.79 6.79 26.36
CA ASN A 44 3.15 8.04 25.93
C ASN A 44 2.19 7.87 24.72
N SER A 45 2.13 6.69 24.08
CA SER A 45 1.16 6.40 23.02
C SER A 45 -0.19 5.97 23.62
N GLU A 46 -1.14 6.89 23.61
CA GLU A 46 -2.61 6.76 23.74
C GLU A 46 -3.23 6.09 24.99
N GLU A 47 -2.62 5.09 25.62
CA GLU A 47 -3.25 4.34 26.73
C GLU A 47 -3.36 5.12 28.06
N GLN A 48 -2.57 6.18 28.26
CA GLN A 48 -2.61 6.98 29.50
C GLN A 48 -3.64 8.13 29.52
N ARG A 49 -4.39 8.41 28.45
CA ARG A 49 -5.40 9.49 28.49
C ARG A 49 -6.60 9.21 29.41
N VAL A 50 -6.78 7.96 29.87
CA VAL A 50 -7.96 7.55 30.65
C VAL A 50 -7.65 7.32 32.15
N SER A 51 -6.39 7.22 32.57
CA SER A 51 -6.01 6.91 33.95
C SER A 51 -5.02 7.96 34.50
N LYS A 52 -5.52 8.88 35.35
CA LYS A 52 -4.73 9.86 36.12
C LYS A 52 -3.85 9.18 37.19
N LYS A 53 -2.89 8.37 36.78
CA LYS A 53 -1.88 7.81 37.68
C LYS A 53 -0.51 8.17 37.13
N SER A 54 0.07 9.22 37.72
CA SER A 54 1.44 9.70 37.49
C SER A 54 2.44 8.64 37.97
N TYR A 55 2.60 7.56 37.21
CA TYR A 55 3.73 6.66 37.34
C TYR A 55 4.73 7.09 36.28
N SER A 56 5.85 7.66 36.71
CA SER A 56 7.02 7.74 35.84
C SER A 56 7.47 6.31 35.55
N PRO A 57 7.62 5.90 34.28
CA PRO A 57 8.17 4.60 33.97
C PRO A 57 9.60 4.53 34.51
N LYS A 58 9.80 3.72 35.53
CA LYS A 58 11.12 3.45 36.09
C LYS A 58 11.65 2.14 35.53
N THR A 59 12.83 2.19 34.95
CA THR A 59 13.55 0.99 34.50
C THR A 59 13.99 0.12 35.67
N HIS A 60 14.37 0.75 36.79
CA HIS A 60 14.80 0.06 38.00
C HIS A 60 14.54 0.92 39.25
N GLU A 61 14.52 0.29 40.42
CA GLU A 61 14.37 0.94 41.71
C GLU A 61 15.09 0.13 42.80
N ASN A 62 15.76 0.80 43.74
CA ASN A 62 16.33 0.15 44.92
C ASN A 62 15.40 0.37 46.12
N ARG A 63 14.89 -0.72 46.69
CA ARG A 63 13.95 -0.70 47.81
C ARG A 63 14.63 -1.15 49.09
N GLU A 64 15.30 -0.25 49.79
CA GLU A 64 16.07 -0.59 51.00
C GLU A 64 15.22 -0.63 52.28
N LYS A 65 14.09 0.10 52.30
CA LYS A 65 13.18 0.21 53.46
C LYS A 65 12.25 -1.00 53.65
N LEU A 66 12.45 -2.08 52.88
CA LEU A 66 11.61 -3.28 52.93
C LEU A 66 12.17 -4.32 53.92
N PRO A 67 11.31 -5.25 54.41
CA PRO A 67 11.74 -6.35 55.26
C PRO A 67 12.87 -7.18 54.64
N ASN A 68 13.67 -7.81 55.51
CA ASN A 68 14.79 -8.64 55.09
C ASN A 68 14.27 -9.79 54.19
N GLY A 69 14.76 -9.86 52.94
CA GLY A 69 14.26 -10.77 51.90
C GLY A 69 13.50 -10.07 50.76
N LEU A 70 12.80 -8.98 51.03
CA LEU A 70 12.10 -8.16 50.02
C LEU A 70 12.86 -6.90 49.63
N ARG A 71 13.93 -6.56 50.36
CA ARG A 71 14.79 -5.43 50.02
C ARG A 71 15.71 -5.72 48.84
N GLY A 72 16.14 -4.65 48.15
CA GLY A 72 17.14 -4.69 47.10
C GLY A 72 16.67 -4.08 45.78
N TYR A 73 17.39 -4.40 44.71
CA TYR A 73 17.12 -3.87 43.38
C TYR A 73 15.97 -4.59 42.69
N TYR A 74 15.08 -3.80 42.11
CA TYR A 74 13.97 -4.25 41.28
C TYR A 74 14.13 -3.66 39.88
N VAL A 75 13.84 -4.46 38.85
CA VAL A 75 13.97 -4.09 37.44
C VAL A 75 12.65 -4.27 36.67
N HIS A 76 12.49 -3.52 35.59
CA HIS A 76 11.35 -3.61 34.70
C HIS A 76 11.26 -4.99 34.02
N ARG A 77 10.04 -5.41 33.61
CA ARG A 77 9.80 -6.74 33.02
C ARG A 77 10.67 -7.02 31.79
N LEU A 78 10.87 -5.99 30.96
CA LEU A 78 11.67 -6.10 29.72
C LEU A 78 13.17 -6.26 30.00
N LEU A 79 13.63 -5.88 31.19
CA LEU A 79 15.04 -5.98 31.58
C LEU A 79 15.37 -7.32 32.26
N VAL A 80 14.38 -8.15 32.57
CA VAL A 80 14.57 -9.45 33.24
C VAL A 80 15.52 -10.34 32.44
N ASN A 81 15.30 -10.44 31.13
CA ASN A 81 16.15 -11.24 30.26
C ASN A 81 17.58 -10.67 30.19
N ALA A 82 17.75 -9.35 30.15
CA ALA A 82 19.06 -8.72 30.15
C ALA A 82 19.84 -9.03 31.44
N VAL A 83 19.18 -8.96 32.60
CA VAL A 83 19.77 -9.34 33.89
C VAL A 83 20.09 -10.83 33.94
N ALA A 84 19.21 -11.69 33.44
CA ALA A 84 19.42 -13.14 33.40
C ALA A 84 20.58 -13.54 32.47
N MET A 85 20.73 -12.88 31.32
CA MET A 85 21.87 -13.08 30.40
C MET A 85 23.19 -12.66 31.04
N TRP A 86 23.20 -11.52 31.74
CA TRP A 86 24.38 -11.10 32.50
C TRP A 86 24.70 -12.07 33.64
N ALA A 87 23.68 -12.56 34.35
CA ALA A 87 23.83 -13.48 35.47
C ALA A 87 24.39 -14.83 35.03
N SER A 88 23.88 -15.41 33.94
CA SER A 88 24.23 -16.74 33.45
C SER A 88 24.54 -16.76 31.95
N PRO A 89 25.80 -17.03 31.55
CA PRO A 89 26.18 -17.21 30.15
C PRO A 89 25.40 -18.35 29.47
N ARG A 90 25.02 -19.38 30.23
CA ARG A 90 24.21 -20.49 29.72
C ARG A 90 22.81 -20.02 29.32
N TYR A 91 22.19 -19.17 30.15
CA TYR A 91 20.91 -18.56 29.81
C TYR A 91 21.01 -17.69 28.56
N ALA A 92 22.07 -16.88 28.45
CA ALA A 92 22.34 -16.06 27.27
C ALA A 92 22.41 -16.89 25.98
N TRP A 93 23.09 -18.03 26.01
CA TRP A 93 23.17 -18.93 24.87
C TRP A 93 21.80 -19.49 24.44
N TYR A 94 20.94 -19.85 25.41
CA TYR A 94 19.58 -20.31 25.08
C TYR A 94 18.72 -19.20 24.47
N VAL A 95 18.84 -17.95 24.95
CA VAL A 95 18.15 -16.80 24.35
C VAL A 95 18.62 -16.59 22.91
N CYS A 96 19.92 -16.64 22.63
CA CYS A 96 20.44 -16.52 21.26
C CYS A 96 19.88 -17.61 20.33
N LYS A 97 19.81 -18.87 20.80
CA LYS A 97 19.21 -19.97 20.04
C LYS A 97 17.72 -19.75 19.77
N LEU A 98 16.97 -19.33 20.80
CA LEU A 98 15.55 -19.06 20.67
C LEU A 98 15.29 -17.93 19.65
N LEU A 99 16.09 -16.87 19.68
CA LEU A 99 15.98 -15.78 18.71
C LEU A 99 16.32 -16.26 17.28
N ASP A 100 17.35 -17.10 17.08
CA ASP A 100 17.64 -17.67 15.76
C ASP A 100 16.48 -18.53 15.24
N GLU A 101 15.89 -19.35 16.10
CA GLU A 101 14.77 -20.22 15.75
C GLU A 101 13.51 -19.43 15.38
N ILE A 102 13.17 -18.38 16.13
CA ILE A 102 12.06 -17.48 15.80
C ILE A 102 12.26 -16.84 14.42
N HIS A 103 13.44 -16.25 14.17
CA HIS A 103 13.72 -15.64 12.87
C HIS A 103 13.76 -16.64 11.71
N ARG A 104 14.05 -17.92 12.00
CA ARG A 104 13.98 -18.99 10.99
C ARG A 104 12.53 -19.31 10.65
N GLN A 105 11.67 -19.47 11.67
CA GLN A 105 10.24 -19.71 11.49
C GLN A 105 9.56 -18.55 10.75
N GLU A 106 9.87 -17.30 11.10
CA GLU A 106 9.34 -16.12 10.40
C GLU A 106 9.70 -16.10 8.91
N ARG A 107 10.94 -16.47 8.57
CA ARG A 107 11.39 -16.58 7.18
C ARG A 107 10.63 -17.66 6.41
N GLU A 108 10.49 -18.84 7.01
CA GLU A 108 9.74 -19.95 6.42
C GLU A 108 8.26 -19.60 6.21
N GLU A 109 7.62 -18.92 7.17
CA GLU A 109 6.25 -18.42 7.01
C GLU A 109 6.12 -17.41 5.86
N LEU A 110 7.10 -16.50 5.72
CA LEU A 110 7.10 -15.50 4.65
C LEU A 110 7.29 -16.16 3.28
N GLU A 111 8.20 -17.13 3.17
CA GLU A 111 8.41 -17.91 1.95
C GLU A 111 7.15 -18.67 1.55
N ASN A 112 6.50 -19.35 2.50
CA ASN A 112 5.23 -20.04 2.27
C ASN A 112 4.11 -19.10 1.81
N LYS A 113 4.01 -17.90 2.40
CA LYS A 113 3.05 -16.86 1.97
C LYS A 113 3.34 -16.37 0.56
N LEU A 114 4.62 -16.23 0.18
CA LEU A 114 5.04 -15.80 -1.14
C LEU A 114 4.70 -16.88 -2.18
N GLU A 115 5.04 -18.13 -1.93
CA GLU A 115 4.67 -19.25 -2.81
C GLU A 115 3.16 -19.38 -3.00
N ALA A 116 2.38 -19.21 -1.94
CA ALA A 116 0.93 -19.25 -2.02
C ALA A 116 0.37 -18.11 -2.90
N LYS A 117 0.94 -16.91 -2.77
CA LYS A 117 0.61 -15.77 -3.64
C LYS A 117 0.96 -16.07 -5.10
N ASP A 118 2.14 -16.59 -5.37
CA ASP A 118 2.57 -16.94 -6.74
C ASP A 118 1.66 -17.99 -7.38
N LYS A 119 1.31 -19.05 -6.63
CA LYS A 119 0.32 -20.06 -7.07
C LYS A 119 -1.05 -19.41 -7.38
N SER A 120 -1.47 -18.44 -6.58
CA SER A 120 -2.73 -17.70 -6.81
C SER A 120 -2.67 -16.79 -8.05
N ILE A 121 -1.53 -16.16 -8.31
CA ILE A 121 -1.27 -15.35 -9.51
C ILE A 121 -1.28 -16.25 -10.74
N GLN A 122 -0.59 -17.39 -10.69
CA GLN A 122 -0.55 -18.36 -11.78
C GLN A 122 -1.95 -18.85 -12.18
N LYS A 123 -2.83 -19.12 -11.21
CA LYS A 123 -4.24 -19.47 -11.46
C LYS A 123 -5.06 -18.33 -12.09
N ARG A 124 -4.63 -17.06 -11.94
CA ARG A 124 -5.28 -15.90 -12.56
C ARG A 124 -4.80 -15.63 -13.99
N ILE A 125 -3.61 -16.13 -14.38
CA ILE A 125 -3.03 -15.94 -15.73
C ILE A 125 -4.01 -16.26 -16.88
N PRO A 126 -4.88 -17.29 -16.81
CA PRO A 126 -5.84 -17.55 -17.90
C PRO A 126 -6.88 -16.43 -18.11
N ARG A 127 -7.18 -15.63 -17.07
CA ARG A 127 -8.03 -14.42 -17.15
C ARG A 127 -7.23 -13.15 -17.41
N SER A 128 -5.90 -13.22 -17.32
CA SER A 128 -5.03 -12.11 -17.65
C SER A 128 -4.98 -11.94 -19.16
N VAL A 129 -4.82 -10.70 -19.59
CA VAL A 129 -4.67 -10.38 -21.01
C VAL A 129 -3.49 -11.18 -21.57
N PRO A 130 -3.68 -11.95 -22.66
CA PRO A 130 -2.58 -12.70 -23.24
C PRO A 130 -1.41 -11.77 -23.58
N LYS A 131 -0.19 -12.20 -23.25
CA LYS A 131 1.03 -11.41 -23.45
C LYS A 131 1.10 -10.89 -24.88
N GLY A 132 1.24 -9.57 -25.04
CA GLY A 132 1.27 -8.90 -26.36
C GLY A 132 -0.10 -8.63 -27.00
N LYS A 133 -1.22 -8.94 -26.32
CA LYS A 133 -2.58 -8.52 -26.72
C LYS A 133 -3.12 -7.34 -25.92
N GLU A 134 -2.32 -6.80 -25.00
CA GLU A 134 -2.67 -5.70 -24.10
C GLU A 134 -3.16 -4.46 -24.83
N LYS A 135 -2.46 -4.04 -25.90
CA LYS A 135 -2.73 -2.80 -26.64
C LYS A 135 -3.22 -3.05 -28.07
N ASN A 136 -4.11 -4.04 -28.25
CA ASN A 136 -4.51 -4.54 -29.58
C ASN A 136 -5.80 -3.91 -30.15
N TYR A 137 -6.22 -2.75 -29.64
CA TYR A 137 -7.40 -2.03 -30.11
C TYR A 137 -7.06 -0.63 -30.62
N LYS A 138 -7.88 -0.16 -31.57
CA LYS A 138 -7.91 1.18 -32.13
C LYS A 138 -9.27 1.80 -31.84
N TYR A 139 -9.27 3.11 -31.68
CA TYR A 139 -10.48 3.90 -31.48
C TYR A 139 -10.55 5.01 -32.50
N MET A 140 -11.72 5.17 -33.11
CA MET A 140 -11.98 6.16 -34.14
C MET A 140 -13.35 6.76 -33.88
N ILE A 141 -13.43 8.08 -34.03
CA ILE A 141 -14.69 8.80 -34.10
C ILE A 141 -14.73 9.45 -35.47
N TYR A 142 -15.78 9.16 -36.24
CA TYR A 142 -15.99 9.80 -37.54
C TYR A 142 -17.30 10.57 -37.56
N THR A 143 -17.33 11.63 -38.35
CA THR A 143 -18.48 12.52 -38.51
C THR A 143 -19.33 12.11 -39.70
N GLU A 144 -20.63 12.26 -39.54
CA GLU A 144 -21.63 12.19 -40.60
C GLU A 144 -22.49 13.44 -40.53
N GLU A 145 -22.59 14.15 -41.67
CA GLU A 145 -23.41 15.35 -41.78
C GLU A 145 -24.87 14.97 -41.97
N MET A 146 -25.77 15.74 -41.38
CA MET A 146 -27.20 15.53 -41.52
C MET A 146 -27.68 16.04 -42.89
N GLU A 147 -28.49 15.24 -43.59
CA GLU A 147 -29.04 15.59 -44.91
C GLU A 147 -30.24 16.56 -44.81
N ASN A 148 -30.87 16.67 -43.64
CA ASN A 148 -32.04 17.51 -43.42
C ASN A 148 -31.65 18.99 -43.27
N GLU A 149 -32.39 19.89 -43.94
CA GLU A 149 -32.14 21.34 -43.89
C GLU A 149 -32.31 21.94 -42.48
N GLU A 150 -33.16 21.33 -41.64
CA GLU A 150 -33.44 21.80 -40.27
C GLU A 150 -32.31 21.46 -39.27
N ASP A 151 -31.51 20.42 -39.56
CA ASP A 151 -30.43 19.93 -38.69
C ASP A 151 -29.03 20.25 -39.24
N ARG A 152 -28.94 21.25 -40.13
CA ARG A 152 -27.69 21.58 -40.86
C ARG A 152 -26.51 21.91 -39.93
N ASP A 153 -26.80 22.40 -38.74
CA ASP A 153 -25.81 22.80 -37.74
C ASP A 153 -25.44 21.65 -36.77
N MET A 154 -26.13 20.51 -36.88
CA MET A 154 -25.81 19.30 -36.12
C MET A 154 -24.92 18.36 -36.92
N VAL A 155 -24.21 17.50 -36.19
CA VAL A 155 -23.32 16.50 -36.73
C VAL A 155 -23.43 15.22 -35.90
N MET A 156 -23.43 14.09 -36.58
CA MET A 156 -23.45 12.77 -35.95
C MET A 156 -22.03 12.24 -35.81
N LEU A 157 -21.64 11.92 -34.58
CA LEU A 157 -20.37 11.30 -34.22
C LEU A 157 -20.57 9.80 -34.01
N HIS A 158 -19.87 9.00 -34.80
CA HIS A 158 -19.88 7.55 -34.67
C HIS A 158 -18.67 7.06 -33.88
N LEU A 159 -18.92 6.50 -32.69
CA LEU A 159 -17.91 6.02 -31.76
C LEU A 159 -17.53 4.56 -32.06
N VAL A 160 -16.32 4.32 -32.55
CA VAL A 160 -15.93 2.99 -33.01
C VAL A 160 -14.64 2.51 -32.36
N ARG A 161 -14.76 1.44 -31.58
CA ARG A 161 -13.64 0.65 -31.06
C ARG A 161 -13.50 -0.65 -31.82
N ARG A 162 -12.33 -0.92 -32.39
CA ARG A 162 -12.06 -2.18 -33.14
C ARG A 162 -10.71 -2.77 -32.78
N ASN A 163 -10.60 -4.09 -32.95
CA ASN A 163 -9.32 -4.78 -32.86
C ASN A 163 -8.43 -4.36 -34.03
N ASN A 164 -7.11 -4.30 -33.82
CA ASN A 164 -6.14 -3.97 -34.87
C ASN A 164 -6.32 -4.84 -36.12
N LYS A 165 -6.64 -6.12 -35.94
CA LYS A 165 -6.86 -7.05 -37.04
C LYS A 165 -8.08 -6.70 -37.87
N SER A 166 -9.18 -6.26 -37.27
CA SER A 166 -10.46 -6.00 -37.95
C SER A 166 -10.64 -4.54 -38.38
N PHE A 167 -9.59 -3.72 -38.30
CA PHE A 167 -9.70 -2.29 -38.60
C PHE A 167 -9.73 -2.02 -40.12
N TYR A 168 -9.43 -3.01 -40.97
CA TYR A 168 -9.45 -2.86 -42.42
C TYR A 168 -10.80 -2.38 -42.97
N ASP A 169 -11.91 -2.75 -42.34
CA ASP A 169 -13.26 -2.33 -42.74
C ASP A 169 -13.46 -0.81 -42.66
N LEU A 170 -12.71 -0.15 -41.76
CA LEU A 170 -12.77 1.29 -41.53
C LEU A 170 -11.69 2.06 -42.30
N ALA A 171 -10.80 1.37 -43.03
CA ALA A 171 -9.66 2.00 -43.69
C ALA A 171 -10.08 3.09 -44.70
N LYS A 172 -11.25 2.94 -45.33
CA LYS A 172 -11.80 3.95 -46.24
C LYS A 172 -12.17 5.25 -45.52
N ILE A 173 -12.82 5.13 -44.36
CA ILE A 173 -13.24 6.28 -43.53
C ILE A 173 -12.01 6.90 -42.85
N TYR A 174 -11.09 6.07 -42.38
CA TYR A 174 -9.83 6.53 -41.77
C TYR A 174 -9.02 7.45 -42.69
N LYS A 175 -9.05 7.18 -44.01
CA LYS A 175 -8.36 7.97 -45.04
C LYS A 175 -9.17 9.15 -45.58
N SER A 176 -10.42 9.33 -45.14
CA SER A 176 -11.28 10.42 -45.60
C SER A 176 -11.36 11.55 -44.57
N ASP A 177 -11.87 12.70 -45.00
CA ASP A 177 -12.06 13.88 -44.15
C ASP A 177 -13.13 13.67 -43.06
N ARG A 178 -13.87 12.55 -43.11
CA ARG A 178 -14.83 12.16 -42.08
C ARG A 178 -14.15 11.68 -40.79
N ASN A 179 -12.87 11.31 -40.85
CA ASN A 179 -12.13 10.90 -39.66
C ASN A 179 -11.84 12.10 -38.75
N TRP A 180 -12.63 12.24 -37.68
CA TRP A 180 -12.58 13.39 -36.80
C TRP A 180 -11.60 13.20 -35.63
N PHE A 181 -11.54 11.99 -35.06
CA PHE A 181 -10.62 11.62 -33.98
C PHE A 181 -10.14 10.18 -34.14
N TYR A 182 -8.85 9.94 -33.85
CA TYR A 182 -8.26 8.62 -33.97
C TYR A 182 -7.17 8.38 -32.92
N ARG A 183 -7.18 7.20 -32.28
CA ARG A 183 -6.15 6.73 -31.37
C ARG A 183 -5.82 5.25 -31.58
N GLU A 184 -4.53 4.94 -31.48
CA GLU A 184 -4.00 3.59 -31.57
C GLU A 184 -3.50 3.09 -30.21
N ASN A 185 -3.22 1.78 -30.14
CA ASN A 185 -2.62 1.12 -28.99
C ASN A 185 -3.48 1.23 -27.72
N LEU A 186 -4.80 1.15 -27.88
CA LEU A 186 -5.70 1.19 -26.74
C LEU A 186 -5.61 -0.11 -25.92
N PRO A 187 -5.59 0.00 -24.58
CA PRO A 187 -5.71 -1.14 -23.70
C PRO A 187 -6.99 -1.95 -23.93
N ILE A 188 -6.90 -3.27 -23.81
CA ILE A 188 -8.06 -4.16 -23.91
C ILE A 188 -9.09 -3.92 -22.80
N SER A 189 -8.64 -3.45 -21.64
CA SER A 189 -9.47 -3.14 -20.47
C SER A 189 -10.25 -1.83 -20.60
N MET A 190 -9.87 -0.95 -21.53
CA MET A 190 -10.50 0.36 -21.69
C MET A 190 -11.90 0.27 -22.33
N THR A 191 -12.82 1.10 -21.85
CA THR A 191 -14.19 1.27 -22.35
C THR A 191 -14.39 2.66 -22.99
N PRO A 192 -13.67 2.97 -24.08
CA PRO A 192 -13.55 4.33 -24.61
C PRO A 192 -14.89 4.95 -25.02
N ASN A 193 -15.86 4.15 -25.48
CA ASN A 193 -17.17 4.67 -25.87
C ASN A 193 -17.94 5.23 -24.67
N GLU A 194 -17.91 4.55 -23.53
CA GLU A 194 -18.62 5.00 -22.32
C GLU A 194 -17.91 6.21 -21.72
N ASP A 195 -16.57 6.19 -21.67
CA ASP A 195 -15.78 7.31 -21.16
C ASP A 195 -15.98 8.57 -22.02
N VAL A 196 -16.02 8.43 -23.36
CA VAL A 196 -16.30 9.56 -24.26
C VAL A 196 -17.72 10.09 -24.10
N LYS A 197 -18.72 9.23 -23.90
CA LYS A 197 -20.08 9.71 -23.58
C LYS A 197 -20.08 10.49 -22.28
N GLN A 198 -19.38 10.02 -21.25
CA GLN A 198 -19.29 10.74 -19.98
C GLN A 198 -18.64 12.12 -20.17
N ILE A 199 -17.55 12.21 -20.94
CA ILE A 199 -16.90 13.49 -21.27
C ILE A 199 -17.90 14.45 -21.93
N VAL A 200 -18.72 13.97 -22.87
CA VAL A 200 -19.73 14.80 -23.53
C VAL A 200 -20.79 15.29 -22.53
N GLN A 201 -21.28 14.40 -21.64
CA GLN A 201 -22.25 14.76 -20.60
C GLN A 201 -21.71 15.78 -19.59
N ASP A 202 -20.43 15.68 -19.25
CA ASP A 202 -19.78 16.57 -18.29
C ASP A 202 -19.41 17.93 -18.90
N THR A 203 -19.21 17.98 -20.22
CA THR A 203 -18.72 19.18 -20.94
C THR A 203 -19.85 20.01 -21.54
N LEU A 204 -20.88 19.35 -22.11
CA LEU A 204 -21.95 20.03 -22.84
C LEU A 204 -23.25 20.08 -22.04
N PRO A 205 -24.08 21.13 -22.23
CA PRO A 205 -25.40 21.17 -21.63
C PRO A 205 -26.32 20.09 -22.25
N GLN A 206 -27.29 19.59 -21.47
CA GLN A 206 -28.16 18.47 -21.88
C GLN A 206 -28.98 18.73 -23.16
N THR A 207 -29.18 19.98 -23.54
CA THR A 207 -29.90 20.36 -24.77
C THR A 207 -29.02 20.29 -26.03
N HIS A 208 -27.70 20.14 -25.88
CA HIS A 208 -26.75 20.19 -26.99
C HIS A 208 -26.37 18.81 -27.54
N TYR A 209 -26.85 17.72 -26.93
CA TYR A 209 -26.52 16.38 -27.40
C TYR A 209 -27.70 15.40 -27.29
N ASP A 210 -27.73 14.44 -28.22
CA ASP A 210 -28.55 13.22 -28.13
C ASP A 210 -27.64 12.00 -28.29
N MET A 211 -27.78 11.00 -27.42
CA MET A 211 -26.92 9.82 -27.40
C MET A 211 -27.74 8.56 -27.64
N LYS A 212 -27.39 7.82 -28.70
CA LYS A 212 -28.03 6.55 -29.05
C LYS A 212 -26.97 5.49 -29.32
N GLY A 213 -26.83 4.52 -28.43
CA GLY A 213 -25.90 3.41 -28.62
C GLY A 213 -24.44 3.87 -28.80
N CYS A 214 -23.92 3.79 -30.03
CA CYS A 214 -22.55 4.22 -30.38
C CYS A 214 -22.52 5.53 -31.18
N THR A 215 -23.62 6.27 -31.24
CA THR A 215 -23.71 7.55 -31.94
C THR A 215 -24.05 8.68 -30.98
N ILE A 216 -23.43 9.84 -31.21
CA ILE A 216 -23.71 11.10 -30.49
C ILE A 216 -24.08 12.14 -31.53
N LEU A 217 -25.25 12.74 -31.42
CA LEU A 217 -25.64 13.91 -32.19
C LEU A 217 -25.28 15.15 -31.37
N THR A 218 -24.59 16.12 -31.97
CA THR A 218 -24.15 17.35 -31.28
C THR A 218 -24.08 18.52 -32.26
N PHE A 219 -24.02 19.75 -31.76
CA PHE A 219 -23.78 20.93 -32.60
C PHE A 219 -22.33 20.98 -33.12
N LYS A 220 -22.16 21.50 -34.34
CA LYS A 220 -20.85 21.70 -34.98
C LYS A 220 -19.95 22.65 -34.18
N GLU A 221 -20.55 23.62 -33.50
CA GLU A 221 -19.85 24.61 -32.67
C GLU A 221 -19.14 23.98 -31.47
N ASP A 222 -19.66 22.88 -30.93
CA ASP A 222 -19.13 22.19 -29.75
C ASP A 222 -17.99 21.21 -30.09
N LEU A 223 -17.78 20.91 -31.38
CA LEU A 223 -16.74 19.96 -31.82
C LEU A 223 -15.32 20.35 -31.37
N PRO A 224 -14.85 21.60 -31.50
CA PRO A 224 -13.49 21.95 -31.10
C PRO A 224 -13.24 21.67 -29.61
N LEU A 225 -14.20 22.04 -28.74
CA LEU A 225 -14.13 21.81 -27.30
C LEU A 225 -14.13 20.32 -26.95
N LEU A 226 -15.03 19.54 -27.57
CA LEU A 226 -15.08 18.09 -27.38
C LEU A 226 -13.78 17.42 -27.83
N LYS A 227 -13.21 17.84 -28.96
CA LYS A 227 -11.96 17.28 -29.48
C LYS A 227 -10.80 17.52 -28.51
N GLU A 228 -10.73 18.70 -27.90
CA GLU A 228 -9.73 19.01 -26.88
C GLU A 228 -9.88 18.10 -25.66
N LYS A 229 -11.08 18.00 -25.09
CA LYS A 229 -11.34 17.19 -23.89
C LYS A 229 -11.12 15.70 -24.08
N ILE A 230 -11.54 15.16 -25.23
CA ILE A 230 -11.29 13.77 -25.59
C ILE A 230 -9.78 13.53 -25.76
N THR A 231 -9.06 14.47 -26.39
CA THR A 231 -7.60 14.37 -26.56
C THR A 231 -6.89 14.35 -25.20
N GLU A 232 -7.25 15.26 -24.30
CA GLU A 232 -6.73 15.35 -22.93
C GLU A 232 -6.93 14.03 -22.16
N TYR A 233 -8.14 13.45 -22.22
CA TYR A 233 -8.44 12.16 -21.61
C TYR A 233 -7.50 11.04 -22.12
N PHE A 234 -7.34 10.89 -23.44
CA PHE A 234 -6.53 9.81 -24.01
C PHE A 234 -5.02 10.01 -23.80
N ASP A 235 -4.55 11.26 -23.67
CA ASP A 235 -3.14 11.54 -23.38
C ASP A 235 -2.81 11.32 -21.90
N ASN A 236 -3.69 11.72 -20.98
CA ASN A 236 -3.50 11.52 -19.54
C ASN A 236 -3.64 10.05 -19.12
N PHE A 237 -4.43 9.25 -19.85
CA PHE A 237 -4.58 7.82 -19.56
C PHE A 237 -3.25 7.04 -19.65
N LYS A 238 -2.25 7.55 -20.37
CA LYS A 238 -0.95 6.89 -20.52
C LYS A 238 -0.01 7.03 -19.31
N GLN A 239 -0.32 7.85 -18.31
CA GLN A 239 0.58 8.14 -17.19
C GLN A 239 0.46 7.18 -15.99
N ALA A 240 -0.41 6.17 -16.06
CA ALA A 240 -0.62 5.20 -14.98
C ALA A 240 0.10 3.85 -15.19
N GLU A 241 1.14 3.80 -16.04
CA GLU A 241 2.07 2.66 -16.17
C GLU A 241 3.34 2.88 -15.35
#